data_AF-A0A5N0EJA5-F1
#
_entry.id   AF-A0A5N0EJA5-F1
#
_cell.length_a   1.000
_cell.length_b   1.000
_cell.length_c   1.000
_cell.angle_alpha   90.00
_cell.angle_beta   90.00
_cell.angle_gamma   90.00
#
_symmetry.space_group_name_H-M   'P 1'
#
loop_
_entity.id
_entity.type
_entity.pdbx_description
1 polymer ?
#
loop_
_entity_poly.entity_id
_entity_poly.type
_entity_poly.pdbx_seq_one_letter_code
_entity_poly.pdbx_strand_id
1 'polypeptide(L)'
;MPLLRRMFAIMLGAFIIAAMSVAVGSAAPTEEREVFAPDGTISRVVTPVPDKTPAPRSAVQADVIAIQQTGPSDQRFDLVFVGDGYTSGQLGTYKQHAINRWNEITQVEPFKTYKNSFNVWAVNVVSQESGVDNDPRGTMRNTALDMTFWCGGTERLLCVNETKALQYARLAPAADQVIALANTTKYGGAGGGGVATSSGGNAQAGQIVLHELGHSVGGLADEYDYPNDRYTGREPREANASVYTSAQMQQNHAKWYQYLGKPSPDGGVVGTYEGAVYYKRGVYRPTDNSLMRSLGREFNLIGLDAMKAAIERKAPPSRP
;
A
#
# COMPACT_ATOMS: atom_id res chain seq x y z
N MET A 1 -86.27 -35.47 -7.17
CA MET A 1 -86.68 -35.54 -5.75
C MET A 1 -85.72 -36.48 -5.01
N PRO A 2 -85.41 -36.24 -3.73
CA PRO A 2 -85.48 -34.97 -3.00
C PRO A 2 -84.24 -34.12 -3.43
N LEU A 3 -83.40 -33.41 -2.66
CA LEU A 3 -83.42 -32.86 -1.29
C LEU A 3 -82.48 -31.62 -1.29
N LEU A 4 -82.82 -30.53 -0.60
CA LEU A 4 -81.91 -29.39 -0.36
C LEU A 4 -81.02 -29.63 0.87
N ARG A 5 -79.75 -29.23 0.82
CA ARG A 5 -78.98 -28.90 2.03
C ARG A 5 -78.33 -27.53 1.90
N ARG A 6 -78.61 -26.65 2.87
CA ARG A 6 -77.99 -25.32 2.99
C ARG A 6 -76.56 -25.49 3.51
N MET A 7 -75.62 -24.69 3.02
CA MET A 7 -74.35 -24.42 3.69
C MET A 7 -74.20 -22.90 3.90
N PHE A 8 -73.59 -22.52 5.01
CA PHE A 8 -73.39 -21.12 5.38
C PHE A 8 -72.27 -20.49 4.56
N ALA A 9 -72.44 -19.22 4.20
CA ALA A 9 -71.34 -18.39 3.74
C ALA A 9 -70.54 -17.88 4.95
N ILE A 10 -69.22 -18.03 4.91
CA ILE A 10 -68.28 -17.39 5.83
C ILE A 10 -67.30 -16.61 4.95
N MET A 11 -67.38 -15.27 4.97
CA MET A 11 -66.35 -14.43 4.36
C MET A 11 -65.12 -14.41 5.26
N LEU A 12 -64.01 -14.98 4.79
CA LEU A 12 -62.70 -14.75 5.39
C LEU A 12 -62.07 -13.50 4.75
N GLY A 13 -62.00 -12.41 5.49
CA GLY A 13 -61.34 -11.18 5.03
C GLY A 13 -59.83 -11.34 5.04
N ALA A 14 -59.20 -11.34 3.85
CA ALA A 14 -57.75 -11.45 3.73
C ALA A 14 -57.07 -10.10 4.02
N PHE A 15 -56.51 -9.95 5.22
CA PHE A 15 -55.63 -8.82 5.56
C PHE A 15 -54.26 -8.99 4.87
N ILE A 16 -54.03 -8.24 3.80
CA ILE A 16 -52.71 -8.13 3.17
C ILE A 16 -51.84 -7.20 4.01
N ILE A 17 -50.98 -7.77 4.86
CA ILE A 17 -49.94 -7.01 5.56
C ILE A 17 -48.81 -6.74 4.58
N ALA A 18 -48.80 -5.56 3.97
CA ALA A 18 -47.70 -5.09 3.13
C ALA A 18 -46.48 -4.77 4.00
N ALA A 19 -45.58 -5.74 4.16
CA ALA A 19 -44.31 -5.55 4.84
C ALA A 19 -43.42 -4.59 4.03
N MET A 20 -43.35 -3.32 4.46
CA MET A 20 -42.36 -2.37 3.93
C MET A 20 -40.97 -2.75 4.42
N SER A 21 -40.24 -3.52 3.61
CA SER A 21 -38.81 -3.77 3.77
C SER A 21 -38.06 -2.45 3.69
N VAL A 22 -37.73 -1.86 4.83
CA VAL A 22 -36.85 -0.69 4.91
C VAL A 22 -35.49 -1.10 4.35
N ALA A 23 -35.14 -0.59 3.18
CA ALA A 23 -33.85 -0.84 2.56
C ALA A 23 -32.76 -0.16 3.40
N VAL A 24 -32.13 -0.94 4.29
CA VAL A 24 -30.91 -0.51 4.99
C VAL A 24 -29.82 -0.35 3.93
N GLY A 25 -29.56 0.90 3.56
CA GLY A 25 -28.51 1.22 2.59
C GLY A 25 -27.17 0.65 3.07
N SER A 26 -26.51 -0.13 2.22
CA SER A 26 -25.16 -0.61 2.49
C SER A 26 -24.24 0.59 2.72
N ALA A 27 -23.50 0.58 3.84
CA ALA A 27 -22.46 1.58 4.08
C ALA A 27 -21.48 1.57 2.90
N ALA A 28 -21.06 2.77 2.47
CA ALA A 28 -20.07 2.90 1.40
C ALA A 28 -18.78 2.15 1.78
N PRO A 29 -18.10 1.49 0.82
CA PRO A 29 -16.86 0.76 1.11
C PRO A 29 -15.79 1.68 1.70
N THR A 30 -15.03 1.17 2.66
CA THR A 30 -13.94 1.88 3.32
C THR A 30 -12.67 1.03 3.33
N GLU A 31 -11.52 1.68 3.22
CA GLU A 31 -10.19 1.08 3.32
C GLU A 31 -9.41 1.67 4.49
N GLU A 32 -8.47 0.92 5.07
CA GLU A 32 -7.45 1.48 5.96
C GLU A 32 -6.26 1.94 5.12
N ARG A 33 -5.87 3.21 5.25
CA ARG A 33 -4.67 3.79 4.63
C ARG A 33 -3.64 4.16 5.68
N GLU A 34 -2.38 3.95 5.35
CA GLU A 34 -1.27 4.33 6.21
C GLU A 34 -0.86 5.76 5.97
N VAL A 35 -0.58 6.49 7.06
CA VAL A 35 -0.34 7.92 7.03
C VAL A 35 0.93 8.28 7.80
N PHE A 36 1.95 8.63 7.04
CA PHE A 36 3.29 8.88 7.53
C PHE A 36 3.43 10.32 8.02
N ALA A 37 3.97 10.50 9.23
CA ALA A 37 4.24 11.80 9.81
C ALA A 37 5.68 12.28 9.52
N PRO A 38 5.96 13.60 9.49
CA PRO A 38 7.32 14.12 9.27
C PRO A 38 8.34 13.72 10.34
N ASP A 39 7.89 13.29 11.52
CA ASP A 39 8.73 12.72 12.60
C ASP A 39 9.03 11.21 12.43
N GLY A 40 8.46 10.60 11.39
CA GLY A 40 8.60 9.18 11.06
C GLY A 40 7.52 8.26 11.62
N THR A 41 6.58 8.76 12.43
CA THR A 41 5.46 7.97 12.97
C THR A 41 4.48 7.55 11.86
N ILE A 42 4.03 6.29 11.89
CA ILE A 42 3.14 5.70 10.89
C ILE A 42 1.79 5.43 11.53
N SER A 43 0.70 6.00 11.01
CA SER A 43 -0.64 5.86 11.62
C SER A 43 -1.69 5.46 10.60
N ARG A 44 -2.56 4.50 10.92
CA ARG A 44 -3.65 4.07 10.02
C ARG A 44 -4.90 4.94 10.18
N VAL A 45 -5.50 5.32 9.06
CA VAL A 45 -6.73 6.13 8.96
C VAL A 45 -7.72 5.41 8.04
N VAL A 46 -8.97 5.30 8.47
CA VAL A 46 -10.04 4.75 7.63
C VAL A 46 -10.53 5.82 6.65
N THR A 47 -10.50 5.53 5.36
CA THR A 47 -11.01 6.41 4.30
C THR A 47 -12.13 5.74 3.50
N PRO A 48 -13.14 6.49 3.01
CA PRO A 48 -14.07 5.98 2.01
C PRO A 48 -13.31 5.60 0.74
N VAL A 49 -13.55 4.40 0.21
CA VAL A 49 -13.10 4.02 -1.13
C VAL A 49 -13.95 4.79 -2.15
N PRO A 50 -13.37 5.54 -3.09
CA PRO A 50 -14.15 6.21 -4.13
C PRO A 50 -14.79 5.17 -5.06
N ASP A 51 -16.10 4.99 -4.96
CA ASP A 51 -16.86 4.05 -5.80
C ASP A 51 -16.80 4.49 -7.28
N LYS A 52 -15.90 3.86 -8.03
CA LYS A 52 -15.69 4.07 -9.47
C LYS A 52 -15.41 2.73 -10.14
N THR A 53 -16.30 2.33 -11.05
CA THR A 53 -16.14 1.14 -11.89
C THR A 53 -14.83 1.23 -12.72
N PRO A 54 -14.02 0.17 -12.78
CA PRO A 54 -12.84 0.14 -13.65
C PRO A 54 -13.20 0.31 -15.14
N ALA A 55 -12.57 1.29 -15.79
CA ALA A 55 -12.65 1.43 -17.24
C ALA A 55 -11.76 0.37 -17.91
N PRO A 56 -12.08 -0.07 -19.15
CA PRO A 56 -11.24 -1.01 -19.89
C PRO A 56 -9.88 -0.37 -20.24
N ARG A 57 -8.83 -1.19 -20.43
CA ARG A 57 -7.48 -0.71 -20.82
C ARG A 57 -7.50 0.14 -22.09
N SER A 58 -8.45 -0.08 -22.99
CA SER A 58 -8.65 0.73 -24.21
C SER A 58 -9.20 2.14 -23.99
N ALA A 59 -9.62 2.48 -22.77
CA ALA A 59 -10.10 3.82 -22.41
C ALA A 59 -8.97 4.77 -21.93
N VAL A 60 -7.73 4.27 -21.78
CA VAL A 60 -6.57 5.07 -21.37
C VAL A 60 -5.43 4.95 -22.39
N GLN A 61 -4.79 6.06 -22.71
CA GLN A 61 -3.59 6.13 -23.53
C GLN A 61 -2.58 7.06 -22.86
N ALA A 62 -1.33 6.60 -22.76
CA ALA A 62 -0.18 7.34 -22.27
C ALA A 62 1.09 6.65 -22.77
N ASP A 63 2.17 7.43 -22.98
CA ASP A 63 3.48 6.85 -23.26
C ASP A 63 4.06 6.17 -22.02
N VAL A 64 4.78 5.06 -22.21
CA VAL A 64 5.52 4.38 -21.14
C VAL A 64 7.01 4.56 -21.40
N ILE A 65 7.71 5.14 -20.43
CA ILE A 65 9.15 5.40 -20.49
C ILE A 65 9.85 4.40 -19.55
N ALA A 66 10.86 3.69 -20.07
CA ALA A 66 11.83 3.00 -19.22
C ALA A 66 12.71 4.03 -18.51
N ILE A 67 12.67 4.06 -17.18
CA ILE A 67 13.72 4.68 -16.35
C ILE A 67 14.89 3.70 -16.23
N GLN A 68 14.58 2.40 -16.11
CA GLN A 68 15.54 1.32 -16.08
C GLN A 68 14.90 0.05 -16.66
N GLN A 69 15.60 -0.67 -17.54
CA GLN A 69 15.19 -2.00 -17.97
C GLN A 69 16.42 -2.91 -17.95
N THR A 70 16.34 -4.04 -17.25
CA THR A 70 17.48 -4.92 -16.95
C THR A 70 17.22 -6.38 -17.31
N GLY A 71 16.00 -6.71 -17.74
CA GLY A 71 15.58 -8.05 -18.14
C GLY A 71 14.09 -8.09 -18.48
N PRO A 72 13.56 -9.28 -18.80
CA PRO A 72 12.13 -9.49 -18.98
C PRO A 72 11.38 -9.50 -17.63
N SER A 73 10.11 -9.10 -17.63
CA SER A 73 9.30 -8.84 -16.44
C SER A 73 8.85 -10.09 -15.65
N ASP A 74 9.02 -11.28 -16.23
CA ASP A 74 8.93 -12.56 -15.51
C ASP A 74 10.14 -12.80 -14.59
N GLN A 75 11.28 -12.15 -14.89
CA GLN A 75 12.57 -12.33 -14.22
C GLN A 75 13.08 -11.05 -13.54
N ARG A 76 12.23 -10.02 -13.38
CA ARG A 76 12.56 -8.73 -12.76
C ARG A 76 11.39 -8.25 -11.91
N PHE A 77 11.66 -7.43 -10.90
CA PHE A 77 10.61 -6.67 -10.22
C PHE A 77 10.29 -5.40 -11.03
N ASP A 78 9.07 -5.25 -11.51
CA ASP A 78 8.61 -4.13 -12.32
C ASP A 78 7.94 -3.08 -11.44
N LEU A 79 8.69 -2.01 -11.16
CA LEU A 79 8.24 -0.84 -10.41
C LEU A 79 7.62 0.17 -11.37
N VAL A 80 6.33 0.49 -11.21
CA VAL A 80 5.61 1.40 -12.11
C VAL A 80 5.22 2.69 -11.41
N PHE A 81 5.84 3.79 -11.81
CA PHE A 81 5.39 5.12 -11.46
C PHE A 81 4.24 5.55 -12.38
N VAL A 82 3.23 6.21 -11.81
CA VAL A 82 2.19 6.98 -12.53
C VAL A 82 2.18 8.39 -11.97
N GLY A 83 1.99 9.40 -12.82
CA GLY A 83 1.95 10.81 -12.39
C GLY A 83 0.52 11.31 -12.17
N ASP A 84 0.33 12.29 -11.29
CA ASP A 84 -0.88 13.11 -11.26
C ASP A 84 -0.60 14.59 -10.99
N GLY A 85 -1.45 15.45 -11.53
CA GLY A 85 -1.28 16.90 -11.48
C GLY A 85 -0.17 17.43 -12.39
N TYR A 86 0.37 16.62 -13.31
CA TYR A 86 1.33 17.08 -14.33
C TYR A 86 0.60 17.32 -15.65
N THR A 87 0.62 18.55 -16.14
CA THR A 87 0.19 18.88 -17.50
C THR A 87 1.19 18.33 -18.54
N SER A 88 0.81 18.35 -19.83
CA SER A 88 1.67 17.90 -20.93
C SER A 88 3.03 18.61 -20.96
N GLY A 89 3.07 19.92 -20.65
CA GLY A 89 4.29 20.70 -20.52
C GLY A 89 5.15 20.37 -19.29
N GLN A 90 4.65 19.57 -18.35
CA GLN A 90 5.31 19.17 -17.10
C GLN A 90 5.73 17.70 -17.07
N LEU A 91 5.55 16.94 -18.16
CA LEU A 91 6.01 15.54 -18.24
C LEU A 91 7.53 15.40 -18.04
N GLY A 92 8.32 16.44 -18.36
CA GLY A 92 9.75 16.51 -18.00
C GLY A 92 9.98 16.55 -16.48
N THR A 93 9.17 17.34 -15.75
CA THR A 93 9.19 17.41 -14.29
C THR A 93 8.76 16.08 -13.66
N TYR A 94 7.69 15.47 -14.17
CA TYR A 94 7.25 14.12 -13.76
C TYR A 94 8.36 13.09 -13.92
N LYS A 95 8.98 13.03 -15.10
CA LYS A 95 10.11 12.13 -15.37
C LYS A 95 11.27 12.36 -14.39
N GLN A 96 11.59 13.62 -14.07
CA GLN A 96 12.64 13.92 -13.10
C GLN A 96 12.26 13.49 -11.68
N HIS A 97 11.01 13.67 -11.24
CA HIS A 97 10.54 13.18 -9.93
C HIS A 97 10.61 11.65 -9.83
N ALA A 98 10.20 10.93 -10.88
CA ALA A 98 10.29 9.47 -10.92
C ALA A 98 11.75 8.95 -10.95
N ILE A 99 12.65 9.62 -11.68
CA ILE A 99 14.09 9.33 -11.67
C ILE A 99 14.70 9.61 -10.30
N ASN A 100 14.38 10.74 -9.67
CA ASN A 100 14.84 11.08 -8.33
C ASN A 100 14.39 10.02 -7.32
N ARG A 101 13.11 9.61 -7.37
CA ARG A 101 12.60 8.56 -6.48
C ARG A 101 13.31 7.21 -6.68
N TRP A 102 13.63 6.82 -7.91
CA TRP A 102 14.42 5.61 -8.15
C TRP A 102 15.87 5.73 -7.63
N ASN A 103 16.48 6.91 -7.75
CA ASN A 103 17.80 7.17 -7.20
C ASN A 103 17.81 7.17 -5.66
N GLU A 104 16.78 7.70 -5.02
CA GLU A 104 16.54 7.63 -3.57
C GLU A 104 16.39 6.18 -3.10
N ILE A 105 15.50 5.40 -3.74
CA ILE A 105 15.29 3.97 -3.43
C ILE A 105 16.61 3.20 -3.52
N THR A 106 17.38 3.40 -4.59
CA THR A 106 18.64 2.67 -4.84
C THR A 106 19.85 3.14 -4.04
N GLN A 107 19.66 3.99 -3.01
CA GLN A 107 20.67 4.17 -1.96
C GLN A 107 20.50 3.19 -0.78
N VAL A 108 19.33 2.57 -0.63
CA VAL A 108 18.97 1.74 0.53
C VAL A 108 19.05 0.26 0.17
N GLU A 109 19.57 -0.57 1.08
CA GLU A 109 19.58 -2.03 0.89
C GLU A 109 18.18 -2.62 1.13
N PRO A 110 17.74 -3.64 0.36
CA PRO A 110 18.51 -4.37 -0.64
C PRO A 110 18.47 -3.76 -2.06
N PHE A 111 17.69 -2.70 -2.29
CA PHE A 111 17.50 -2.11 -3.64
C PHE A 111 18.80 -1.62 -4.27
N LYS A 112 19.75 -1.20 -3.44
CA LYS A 112 21.10 -0.78 -3.85
C LYS A 112 21.93 -1.96 -4.38
N THR A 113 22.12 -3.03 -3.60
CA THR A 113 22.82 -4.25 -4.08
C THR A 113 22.09 -4.89 -5.27
N TYR A 114 20.77 -5.02 -5.19
CA TYR A 114 19.95 -5.71 -6.19
C TYR A 114 19.38 -4.77 -7.25
N LYS A 115 20.00 -3.61 -7.51
CA LYS A 115 19.50 -2.62 -8.48
C LYS A 115 19.20 -3.22 -9.86
N ASN A 116 20.00 -4.19 -10.29
CA ASN A 116 19.87 -4.86 -11.58
C ASN A 116 18.78 -5.95 -11.63
N SER A 117 18.10 -6.22 -10.51
CA SER A 117 16.93 -7.11 -10.42
C SER A 117 15.61 -6.39 -10.71
N PHE A 118 15.62 -5.07 -10.95
CA PHE A 118 14.43 -4.25 -11.18
C PHE A 118 14.34 -3.72 -12.61
N ASN A 119 13.11 -3.71 -13.13
CA ASN A 119 12.66 -2.84 -14.20
C ASN A 119 11.90 -1.67 -13.56
N VAL A 120 12.02 -0.47 -14.14
CA VAL A 120 11.41 0.75 -13.60
C VAL A 120 10.80 1.55 -14.73
N TRP A 121 9.50 1.75 -14.65
CA TRP A 121 8.66 2.36 -15.68
C TRP A 121 8.03 3.64 -15.17
N ALA A 122 7.90 4.64 -16.03
CA ALA A 122 7.12 5.85 -15.80
C ALA A 122 6.05 5.97 -16.88
N VAL A 123 4.78 6.07 -16.47
CA VAL A 123 3.65 6.25 -17.38
C VAL A 123 3.29 7.73 -17.45
N ASN A 124 3.37 8.33 -18.64
CA ASN A 124 3.11 9.75 -18.90
C ASN A 124 1.61 10.08 -18.85
N VAL A 125 1.02 9.98 -17.67
CA VAL A 125 -0.36 10.39 -17.41
C VAL A 125 -0.45 11.91 -17.45
N VAL A 126 -1.28 12.46 -18.35
CA VAL A 126 -1.46 13.91 -18.53
C VAL A 126 -2.71 14.38 -17.78
N SER A 127 -2.53 15.29 -16.83
CA SER A 127 -3.59 16.05 -16.17
C SER A 127 -3.97 17.31 -16.94
N GLN A 128 -5.20 17.80 -16.78
CA GLN A 128 -5.63 19.07 -17.40
C GLN A 128 -5.07 20.27 -16.62
N GLU A 129 -5.00 20.15 -15.29
CA GLU A 129 -4.45 21.18 -14.41
C GLU A 129 -3.14 20.75 -13.75
N SER A 130 -2.34 21.75 -13.36
CA SER A 130 -1.13 21.56 -12.56
C SER A 130 -1.46 21.49 -11.07
N GLY A 131 -0.78 20.59 -10.35
CA GLY A 131 -0.98 20.37 -8.92
C GLY A 131 -2.11 19.39 -8.61
N VAL A 132 -2.41 19.20 -7.33
CA VAL A 132 -3.39 18.22 -6.83
C VAL A 132 -4.40 18.88 -5.89
N ASP A 133 -5.50 18.18 -5.59
CA ASP A 133 -6.55 18.69 -4.71
C ASP A 133 -6.02 18.98 -3.29
N ASN A 134 -6.55 20.05 -2.70
CA ASN A 134 -6.21 20.56 -1.37
C ASN A 134 -4.74 20.95 -1.16
N ASP A 135 -4.04 21.33 -2.24
CA ASP A 135 -2.73 21.99 -2.19
C ASP A 135 -2.73 23.33 -2.98
N PRO A 136 -2.99 24.49 -2.32
CA PRO A 136 -3.34 24.65 -0.90
C PRO A 136 -4.77 24.17 -0.58
N ARG A 137 -5.06 23.97 0.71
CA ARG A 137 -6.34 23.44 1.21
C ARG A 137 -7.53 24.24 0.68
N GLY A 138 -8.54 23.54 0.18
CA GLY A 138 -9.74 24.15 -0.43
C GLY A 138 -9.60 24.52 -1.91
N THR A 139 -8.43 24.33 -2.53
CA THR A 139 -8.34 24.31 -4.01
C THR A 139 -8.67 22.92 -4.53
N MET A 140 -9.38 22.86 -5.65
CA MET A 140 -9.67 21.65 -6.41
C MET A 140 -9.01 21.76 -7.79
N ARG A 141 -8.60 20.64 -8.40
CA ARG A 141 -7.91 20.58 -9.69
C ARG A 141 -8.47 19.44 -10.54
N ASN A 142 -8.66 19.68 -11.84
CA ASN A 142 -8.99 18.65 -12.81
C ASN A 142 -7.75 17.81 -13.17
N THR A 143 -7.40 16.88 -12.28
CA THR A 143 -6.26 15.97 -12.47
C THR A 143 -6.69 14.65 -13.13
N ALA A 144 -5.71 13.88 -13.59
CA ALA A 144 -5.99 12.63 -14.28
C ALA A 144 -6.40 11.52 -13.30
N LEU A 145 -5.73 11.38 -12.16
CA LEU A 145 -5.89 10.28 -11.19
C LEU A 145 -6.66 10.65 -9.92
N ASP A 146 -7.25 11.86 -9.86
CA ASP A 146 -7.99 12.38 -8.70
C ASP A 146 -7.17 12.39 -7.39
N MET A 147 -5.87 12.70 -7.43
CA MET A 147 -5.05 12.77 -6.21
C MET A 147 -5.44 13.95 -5.32
N THR A 148 -5.57 13.69 -4.01
CA THR A 148 -6.10 14.66 -3.04
C THR A 148 -5.47 14.53 -1.66
N PHE A 149 -5.10 15.66 -1.05
CA PHE A 149 -4.71 15.73 0.36
C PHE A 149 -5.94 15.80 1.29
N TRP A 150 -5.72 15.63 2.60
CA TRP A 150 -6.73 15.71 3.67
C TRP A 150 -7.77 14.57 3.69
N CYS A 151 -7.50 13.41 3.09
CA CYS A 151 -8.38 12.26 3.24
C CYS A 151 -8.52 11.87 4.73
N GLY A 152 -9.72 11.42 5.13
CA GLY A 152 -10.00 11.12 6.54
C GLY A 152 -9.75 12.32 7.48
N GLY A 153 -9.75 13.55 6.95
CA GLY A 153 -9.41 14.78 7.68
C GLY A 153 -7.92 14.99 7.95
N THR A 154 -7.03 14.08 7.53
CA THR A 154 -5.60 14.11 7.89
C THR A 154 -4.76 14.76 6.81
N GLU A 155 -4.22 15.96 7.08
CA GLU A 155 -3.56 16.83 6.08
C GLU A 155 -2.62 16.13 5.10
N ARG A 156 -1.70 15.32 5.64
CA ARG A 156 -0.61 14.68 4.89
C ARG A 156 -1.01 13.37 4.19
N LEU A 157 -2.22 12.86 4.45
CA LEU A 157 -2.75 11.69 3.75
C LEU A 157 -3.15 12.12 2.33
N LEU A 158 -2.39 11.63 1.37
CA LEU A 158 -2.51 11.91 -0.05
C LEU A 158 -3.14 10.70 -0.74
N CYS A 159 -4.44 10.70 -1.00
CA CYS A 159 -5.06 9.61 -1.75
C CYS A 159 -4.81 9.73 -3.25
N VAL A 160 -5.10 8.64 -3.96
CA VAL A 160 -5.25 8.57 -5.42
C VAL A 160 -6.50 7.77 -5.73
N ASN A 161 -7.14 7.98 -6.88
CA ASN A 161 -8.08 6.98 -7.37
C ASN A 161 -7.33 5.74 -7.88
N GLU A 162 -7.17 4.74 -7.01
CA GLU A 162 -6.43 3.51 -7.35
C GLU A 162 -6.95 2.85 -8.63
N THR A 163 -8.27 2.82 -8.82
CA THR A 163 -8.90 2.29 -10.03
C THR A 163 -8.35 2.94 -11.31
N LYS A 164 -8.17 4.27 -11.34
CA LYS A 164 -7.50 4.97 -12.47
C LYS A 164 -5.99 4.72 -12.51
N ALA A 165 -5.30 4.82 -11.37
CA ALA A 165 -3.86 4.62 -11.30
C ALA A 165 -3.43 3.23 -11.81
N LEU A 166 -4.16 2.18 -11.43
CA LEU A 166 -3.97 0.81 -11.90
C LEU A 166 -4.34 0.62 -13.38
N GLN A 167 -5.29 1.39 -13.94
CA GLN A 167 -5.57 1.37 -15.39
C GLN A 167 -4.37 1.90 -16.19
N TYR A 168 -3.78 3.03 -15.78
CA TYR A 168 -2.59 3.57 -16.43
C TYR A 168 -1.35 2.70 -16.18
N ALA A 169 -1.14 2.18 -14.97
CA ALA A 169 -0.01 1.31 -14.67
C ALA A 169 0.01 0.02 -15.51
N ARG A 170 -1.17 -0.53 -15.83
CA ARG A 170 -1.32 -1.67 -16.77
C ARG A 170 -0.83 -1.38 -18.19
N LEU A 171 -0.50 -0.14 -18.56
CA LEU A 171 0.13 0.16 -19.85
C LEU A 171 1.59 -0.32 -19.91
N ALA A 172 2.28 -0.41 -18.76
CA ALA A 172 3.62 -0.98 -18.66
C ALA A 172 3.64 -2.50 -18.93
N PRO A 173 4.81 -3.12 -19.20
CA PRO A 173 4.91 -4.56 -19.47
C PRO A 173 4.41 -5.45 -18.33
N ALA A 174 4.70 -5.05 -17.08
CA ALA A 174 4.14 -5.61 -15.85
C ALA A 174 4.15 -4.54 -14.75
N ALA A 175 3.57 -4.87 -13.58
CA ALA A 175 3.66 -4.06 -12.37
C ALA A 175 3.56 -4.98 -11.13
N ASP A 176 4.63 -5.07 -10.35
CA ASP A 176 4.60 -5.71 -9.02
C ASP A 176 4.25 -4.68 -7.92
N GLN A 177 4.67 -3.42 -8.11
CA GLN A 177 4.30 -2.27 -7.28
C GLN A 177 3.95 -1.08 -8.18
N VAL A 178 2.86 -0.39 -7.85
CA VAL A 178 2.47 0.88 -8.47
C VAL A 178 2.65 2.02 -7.47
N ILE A 179 3.25 3.13 -7.91
CA ILE A 179 3.44 4.35 -7.11
C ILE A 179 2.83 5.54 -7.84
N ALA A 180 1.85 6.19 -7.23
CA ALA A 180 1.32 7.46 -7.69
C ALA A 180 2.14 8.64 -7.15
N LEU A 181 2.75 9.41 -8.05
CA LEU A 181 3.49 10.63 -7.72
C LEU A 181 2.63 11.87 -7.99
N ALA A 182 2.35 12.65 -6.95
CA ALA A 182 1.66 13.94 -7.10
C ALA A 182 2.62 15.08 -7.50
N ASN A 183 2.18 15.99 -8.36
CA ASN A 183 2.92 17.20 -8.73
C ASN A 183 2.87 18.27 -7.63
N THR A 184 3.58 18.04 -6.54
CA THR A 184 3.63 18.93 -5.36
C THR A 184 4.95 18.78 -4.60
N THR A 185 5.36 19.86 -3.93
CA THR A 185 6.48 19.91 -2.97
C THR A 185 6.02 19.74 -1.52
N LYS A 186 4.72 19.81 -1.23
CA LYS A 186 4.13 19.56 0.10
C LYS A 186 4.47 18.15 0.56
N TYR A 187 4.80 17.94 1.83
CA TYR A 187 5.02 16.59 2.35
C TYR A 187 3.71 15.79 2.46
N GLY A 188 3.73 14.56 1.95
CA GLY A 188 2.67 13.57 2.17
C GLY A 188 2.78 12.38 1.23
N GLY A 189 1.89 11.42 1.47
CA GLY A 189 1.84 10.12 0.82
C GLY A 189 0.87 9.21 1.56
N ALA A 190 0.73 7.98 1.07
CA ALA A 190 -0.20 6.99 1.60
C ALA A 190 0.30 5.57 1.35
N GLY A 191 0.09 4.72 2.34
CA GLY A 191 0.37 3.28 2.26
C GLY A 191 -0.89 2.44 2.37
N GLY A 192 -0.70 1.12 2.25
CA GLY A 192 -1.80 0.17 2.07
C GLY A 192 -2.52 0.33 0.73
N GLY A 193 -3.57 -0.47 0.50
CA GLY A 193 -4.28 -0.52 -0.78
C GLY A 193 -3.46 -1.23 -1.88
N GLY A 194 -3.81 -0.99 -3.15
CA GLY A 194 -3.09 -1.47 -4.33
C GLY A 194 -2.11 -0.46 -4.92
N VAL A 195 -2.12 0.80 -4.46
CA VAL A 195 -1.28 1.88 -4.98
C VAL A 195 -0.70 2.72 -3.84
N ALA A 196 0.63 2.66 -3.69
CA ALA A 196 1.40 3.58 -2.86
C ALA A 196 1.32 5.00 -3.41
N THR A 197 1.29 6.03 -2.56
CA THR A 197 1.33 7.43 -3.02
C THR A 197 2.45 8.24 -2.39
N SER A 198 2.92 9.26 -3.11
CA SER A 198 3.88 10.24 -2.59
C SER A 198 3.79 11.56 -3.34
N SER A 199 4.08 12.65 -2.66
CA SER A 199 4.51 13.88 -3.30
C SER A 199 5.80 13.65 -4.10
N GLY A 200 5.81 14.04 -5.38
CA GLY A 200 6.97 13.84 -6.28
C GLY A 200 8.07 14.89 -6.11
N GLY A 201 7.71 16.11 -5.75
CA GLY A 201 8.65 17.21 -5.50
C GLY A 201 9.14 17.30 -4.06
N ASN A 202 8.97 16.25 -3.25
CA ASN A 202 9.36 16.21 -1.84
C ASN A 202 10.26 15.01 -1.54
N ALA A 203 11.51 15.26 -1.15
CA ALA A 203 12.51 14.22 -0.87
C ALA A 203 12.21 13.41 0.41
N GLN A 204 11.60 14.02 1.44
CA GLN A 204 11.25 13.29 2.68
C GLN A 204 10.15 12.25 2.43
N ALA A 205 9.27 12.48 1.46
CA ALA A 205 8.27 11.51 1.03
C ALA A 205 8.89 10.27 0.30
N GLY A 206 10.20 10.28 0.01
CA GLY A 206 10.93 9.09 -0.47
C GLY A 206 10.97 7.94 0.52
N GLN A 207 10.94 8.24 1.83
CA GLN A 207 10.91 7.24 2.88
C GLN A 207 9.59 6.45 2.92
N ILE A 208 8.47 7.07 2.53
CA ILE A 208 7.15 6.42 2.43
C ILE A 208 7.25 5.26 1.45
N VAL A 209 7.69 5.53 0.22
CA VAL A 209 7.82 4.53 -0.85
C VAL A 209 8.75 3.38 -0.47
N LEU A 210 9.80 3.62 0.32
CA LEU A 210 10.68 2.55 0.80
C LEU A 210 9.95 1.61 1.78
N HIS A 211 9.10 2.14 2.67
CA HIS A 211 8.26 1.34 3.56
C HIS A 211 7.27 0.46 2.77
N GLU A 212 6.55 1.03 1.78
CA GLU A 212 5.62 0.28 0.91
C GLU A 212 6.29 -0.90 0.18
N LEU A 213 7.53 -0.68 -0.29
CA LEU A 213 8.32 -1.73 -0.94
C LEU A 213 8.74 -2.84 0.03
N GLY A 214 8.74 -2.60 1.34
CA GLY A 214 8.85 -3.64 2.36
C GLY A 214 7.69 -4.64 2.28
N HIS A 215 6.45 -4.16 2.14
CA HIS A 215 5.29 -5.03 1.97
C HIS A 215 5.30 -5.75 0.62
N SER A 216 5.42 -5.03 -0.51
CA SER A 216 5.24 -5.61 -1.84
C SER A 216 6.42 -6.46 -2.33
N VAL A 217 7.66 -6.12 -1.96
CA VAL A 217 8.84 -6.93 -2.31
C VAL A 217 9.12 -7.97 -1.23
N GLY A 218 9.07 -7.59 0.05
CA GLY A 218 9.46 -8.48 1.16
C GLY A 218 8.36 -9.38 1.72
N GLY A 219 7.08 -9.02 1.53
CA GLY A 219 5.98 -9.64 2.28
C GLY A 219 6.08 -9.35 3.79
N LEU A 220 6.56 -8.15 4.14
CA LEU A 220 6.77 -7.75 5.53
C LEU A 220 5.48 -7.27 6.19
N ALA A 221 5.39 -7.53 7.49
CA ALA A 221 4.39 -6.97 8.39
C ALA A 221 4.83 -5.61 8.92
N ASP A 222 3.87 -4.85 9.42
CA ASP A 222 4.13 -3.69 10.26
C ASP A 222 4.69 -4.07 11.63
N GLU A 223 5.65 -3.27 12.07
CA GLU A 223 6.31 -3.39 13.37
C GLU A 223 5.86 -2.29 14.35
N TYR A 224 4.89 -1.45 13.96
CA TYR A 224 4.20 -0.56 14.88
C TYR A 224 3.01 -1.25 15.58
N ASP A 225 2.74 -0.80 16.80
CA ASP A 225 2.10 -1.59 17.85
C ASP A 225 0.70 -1.09 18.25
N TYR A 226 0.03 -0.35 17.38
CA TYR A 226 -1.23 0.36 17.68
C TYR A 226 -2.20 0.35 16.48
N PRO A 227 -3.52 0.49 16.70
CA PRO A 227 -4.20 0.95 17.92
C PRO A 227 -4.53 -0.13 18.96
N ASN A 228 -4.40 -1.42 18.63
CA ASN A 228 -4.99 -2.50 19.42
C ASN A 228 -4.14 -2.87 20.65
N ASP A 229 -4.75 -3.52 21.64
CA ASP A 229 -4.08 -3.91 22.87
C ASP A 229 -3.31 -5.24 22.74
N ARG A 230 -4.01 -6.38 22.61
CA ARG A 230 -3.38 -7.70 22.67
C ARG A 230 -3.75 -8.60 21.49
N TYR A 231 -2.73 -9.09 20.79
CA TYR A 231 -2.87 -10.09 19.76
C TYR A 231 -3.19 -11.46 20.38
N THR A 232 -4.15 -12.17 19.78
CA THR A 232 -4.59 -13.52 20.19
C THR A 232 -4.74 -14.46 18.99
N GLY A 233 -4.20 -14.07 17.83
CA GLY A 233 -4.24 -14.85 16.60
C GLY A 233 -3.23 -16.01 16.59
N ARG A 234 -3.09 -16.62 15.41
CA ARG A 234 -2.06 -17.63 15.13
C ARG A 234 -0.72 -16.94 14.82
N GLU A 235 0.35 -17.72 14.74
CA GLU A 235 1.64 -17.23 14.27
C GLU A 235 1.50 -16.47 12.93
N PRO A 236 1.91 -15.18 12.84
CA PRO A 236 1.93 -14.41 11.59
C PRO A 236 2.70 -15.13 10.48
N ARG A 237 2.37 -14.87 9.21
CA ARG A 237 3.08 -15.45 8.07
C ARG A 237 4.37 -14.69 7.78
N GLU A 238 4.29 -13.40 7.95
CA GLU A 238 5.24 -12.35 7.60
C GLU A 238 6.55 -12.55 8.40
N ALA A 239 7.70 -12.42 7.74
CA ALA A 239 8.98 -12.89 8.30
C ALA A 239 9.38 -12.18 9.61
N ASN A 240 8.99 -10.92 9.74
CA ASN A 240 9.34 -9.99 10.81
C ASN A 240 8.28 -9.87 11.93
N ALA A 241 7.28 -10.75 11.98
CA ALA A 241 6.33 -10.82 13.09
C ALA A 241 6.16 -12.26 13.63
N SER A 242 5.98 -12.41 14.95
CA SER A 242 5.81 -13.72 15.61
C SER A 242 5.09 -13.59 16.96
N VAL A 243 4.37 -14.62 17.41
CA VAL A 243 3.83 -14.73 18.78
C VAL A 243 4.80 -15.43 19.75
N TYR A 244 5.96 -15.89 19.27
CA TYR A 244 6.96 -16.56 20.08
C TYR A 244 7.92 -15.59 20.76
N THR A 245 8.20 -15.82 22.04
CA THR A 245 9.33 -15.22 22.77
C THR A 245 10.67 -15.80 22.29
N SER A 246 11.80 -15.12 22.54
CA SER A 246 13.15 -15.61 22.22
C SER A 246 13.39 -17.07 22.62
N ALA A 247 12.95 -17.48 23.81
CA ALA A 247 13.12 -18.85 24.31
C ALA A 247 12.32 -19.88 23.48
N GLN A 248 11.07 -19.53 23.10
CA GLN A 248 10.24 -20.38 22.25
C GLN A 248 10.77 -20.44 20.82
N MET A 249 11.30 -19.34 20.27
CA MET A 249 11.98 -19.35 18.97
C MET A 249 13.20 -20.26 18.97
N GLN A 250 14.05 -20.17 20.00
CA GLN A 250 15.21 -21.04 20.17
C GLN A 250 14.82 -22.52 20.29
N GLN A 251 13.84 -22.83 21.15
CA GLN A 251 13.37 -24.21 21.36
C GLN A 251 12.75 -24.82 20.10
N ASN A 252 11.99 -24.04 19.34
CA ASN A 252 11.23 -24.52 18.18
C ASN A 252 11.97 -24.37 16.84
N HIS A 253 13.18 -23.79 16.84
CA HIS A 253 13.90 -23.35 15.63
C HIS A 253 13.02 -22.47 14.70
N ALA A 254 12.22 -21.59 15.30
CA ALA A 254 11.20 -20.81 14.59
C ALA A 254 11.66 -19.39 14.22
N LYS A 255 11.12 -18.85 13.12
CA LYS A 255 11.35 -17.47 12.65
C LYS A 255 12.84 -17.12 12.65
N TRP A 256 13.23 -16.06 13.37
CA TRP A 256 14.58 -15.52 13.38
C TRP A 256 15.47 -16.07 14.51
N TYR A 257 15.21 -17.28 15.00
CA TYR A 257 16.00 -17.90 16.10
C TYR A 257 17.52 -17.88 15.87
N GLN A 258 17.97 -18.05 14.62
CA GLN A 258 19.39 -18.02 14.22
C GLN A 258 20.04 -16.63 14.35
N TYR A 259 19.24 -15.58 14.51
CA TYR A 259 19.68 -14.19 14.51
C TYR A 259 19.64 -13.55 15.91
N LEU A 260 18.94 -14.14 16.88
CA LEU A 260 18.83 -13.62 18.25
C LEU A 260 20.20 -13.29 18.84
N GLY A 261 20.35 -12.06 19.35
CA GLY A 261 21.59 -11.51 19.90
C GLY A 261 22.57 -10.91 18.88
N LYS A 262 22.30 -10.99 17.57
CA LYS A 262 23.14 -10.34 16.54
C LYS A 262 22.79 -8.86 16.37
N PRO A 263 23.75 -8.00 15.98
CA PRO A 263 23.45 -6.62 15.55
C PRO A 263 22.65 -6.62 14.23
N SER A 264 21.95 -5.53 13.97
CA SER A 264 21.03 -5.36 12.85
C SER A 264 21.23 -3.98 12.17
N PRO A 265 20.98 -3.82 10.86
CA PRO A 265 21.30 -2.58 10.11
C PRO A 265 20.60 -1.31 10.63
N ASP A 266 19.38 -1.45 11.17
CA ASP A 266 18.61 -0.39 11.85
C ASP A 266 19.28 0.19 13.11
N GLY A 267 20.43 -0.36 13.52
CA GLY A 267 21.19 -0.01 14.73
C GLY A 267 20.78 -0.82 15.97
N GLY A 268 19.72 -1.63 15.87
CA GLY A 268 19.26 -2.51 16.93
C GLY A 268 20.08 -3.80 17.10
N VAL A 269 19.68 -4.58 18.09
CA VAL A 269 20.08 -5.98 18.29
C VAL A 269 18.83 -6.84 18.09
N VAL A 270 18.97 -7.98 17.43
CA VAL A 270 17.84 -8.88 17.18
C VAL A 270 17.41 -9.59 18.48
N GLY A 271 16.12 -9.50 18.81
CA GLY A 271 15.48 -10.10 19.97
C GLY A 271 14.01 -10.40 19.69
N THR A 272 13.16 -10.40 20.71
CA THR A 272 11.69 -10.41 20.54
C THR A 272 11.10 -9.23 21.31
N TYR A 273 10.95 -8.10 20.63
CA TYR A 273 10.45 -6.86 21.22
C TYR A 273 8.92 -6.85 21.13
N GLU A 274 8.23 -6.74 22.26
CA GLU A 274 6.76 -6.80 22.27
C GLU A 274 6.17 -5.56 21.59
N GLY A 275 5.13 -5.78 20.78
CA GLY A 275 4.51 -4.76 19.93
C GLY A 275 4.83 -4.96 18.44
N ALA A 276 3.82 -5.35 17.65
CA ALA A 276 3.89 -5.51 16.18
C ALA A 276 2.47 -5.65 15.61
N VAL A 277 2.32 -5.64 14.28
CA VAL A 277 1.07 -5.91 13.54
C VAL A 277 -0.17 -5.21 14.12
N TYR A 278 0.01 -3.97 14.58
CA TYR A 278 -1.02 -3.10 15.17
C TYR A 278 -1.48 -3.46 16.60
N TYR A 279 -0.77 -4.33 17.33
CA TYR A 279 -1.07 -4.69 18.73
C TYR A 279 0.14 -4.47 19.66
N LYS A 280 -0.11 -3.93 20.86
CA LYS A 280 0.90 -3.67 21.89
C LYS A 280 1.48 -4.91 22.54
N ARG A 281 0.71 -6.00 22.59
CA ARG A 281 0.99 -7.19 23.42
C ARG A 281 0.69 -8.50 22.71
N GLY A 282 1.37 -9.57 23.09
CA GLY A 282 1.15 -10.93 22.59
C GLY A 282 1.71 -11.21 21.18
N VAL A 283 2.47 -10.28 20.61
CA VAL A 283 3.15 -10.41 19.32
C VAL A 283 4.42 -9.55 19.34
N TYR A 284 5.45 -9.98 18.61
CA TYR A 284 6.81 -9.48 18.70
C TYR A 284 7.38 -9.11 17.32
N ARG A 285 8.19 -8.05 17.30
CA ARG A 285 9.07 -7.62 16.19
C ARG A 285 10.54 -7.96 16.48
N PRO A 286 11.42 -8.07 15.46
CA PRO A 286 12.80 -8.54 15.63
C PRO A 286 13.75 -7.53 16.28
N THR A 287 13.59 -6.22 16.07
CA THR A 287 14.40 -5.16 16.71
C THR A 287 13.51 -4.11 17.35
N ASP A 288 14.04 -3.22 18.19
CA ASP A 288 13.19 -2.19 18.81
C ASP A 288 12.54 -1.28 17.76
N ASN A 289 13.25 -0.96 16.68
CA ASN A 289 12.73 -0.08 15.65
C ASN A 289 13.38 -0.38 14.29
N SER A 290 12.64 -0.19 13.20
CA SER A 290 13.09 -0.39 11.83
C SER A 290 12.25 0.46 10.89
N LEU A 291 12.56 0.46 9.59
CA LEU A 291 11.72 1.12 8.60
C LEU A 291 10.26 0.62 8.56
N MET A 292 9.97 -0.61 9.03
CA MET A 292 8.60 -1.13 9.16
C MET A 292 7.88 -0.66 10.44
N ARG A 293 8.53 0.15 11.28
CA ARG A 293 7.95 0.77 12.49
C ARG A 293 7.98 2.29 12.46
N SER A 294 9.03 2.90 11.90
CA SER A 294 9.12 4.35 11.70
C SER A 294 10.09 4.72 10.57
N LEU A 295 9.77 5.79 9.84
CA LEU A 295 10.59 6.29 8.74
C LEU A 295 11.92 6.88 9.22
N GLY A 296 12.89 7.02 8.31
CA GLY A 296 14.23 7.53 8.62
C GLY A 296 15.17 6.48 9.20
N ARG A 297 14.89 5.20 8.95
CA ARG A 297 15.67 4.03 9.40
C ARG A 297 15.92 3.08 8.24
N GLU A 298 16.88 2.18 8.43
CA GLU A 298 17.04 1.01 7.57
C GLU A 298 16.03 -0.09 7.94
N PHE A 299 15.85 -1.08 7.05
CA PHE A 299 15.18 -2.33 7.42
C PHE A 299 16.04 -3.08 8.45
N ASN A 300 15.38 -3.79 9.38
CA ASN A 300 16.09 -4.74 10.22
C ASN A 300 16.56 -5.96 9.40
N LEU A 301 17.49 -6.71 9.98
CA LEU A 301 18.14 -7.85 9.34
C LEU A 301 17.16 -8.92 8.82
N ILE A 302 16.03 -9.12 9.51
CA ILE A 302 15.02 -10.13 9.17
C ILE A 302 14.22 -9.64 7.96
N GLY A 303 13.77 -8.39 7.98
CA GLY A 303 13.09 -7.76 6.85
C GLY A 303 13.99 -7.70 5.61
N LEU A 304 15.23 -7.27 5.79
CA LEU A 304 16.24 -7.19 4.75
C LEU A 304 16.53 -8.56 4.11
N ASP A 305 16.77 -9.62 4.89
CA ASP A 305 17.04 -10.96 4.35
C ASP A 305 15.80 -11.58 3.68
N ALA A 306 14.59 -11.32 4.20
CA ALA A 306 13.34 -11.73 3.55
C ALA A 306 13.14 -11.04 2.19
N MET A 307 13.43 -9.73 2.10
CA MET A 307 13.40 -8.98 0.84
C MET A 307 14.45 -9.46 -0.16
N LYS A 308 15.72 -9.70 0.26
CA LYS A 308 16.74 -10.31 -0.62
C LYS A 308 16.27 -11.63 -1.20
N ALA A 309 15.78 -12.53 -0.34
CA ALA A 309 15.30 -13.83 -0.76
C ALA A 309 14.07 -13.75 -1.68
N ALA A 310 13.24 -12.71 -1.55
CA ALA A 310 12.12 -12.45 -2.47
C ALA A 310 12.60 -11.94 -3.83
N ILE A 311 13.57 -11.00 -3.84
CA ILE A 311 14.21 -10.49 -5.04
C ILE A 311 14.89 -11.64 -5.81
N GLU A 312 15.67 -12.49 -5.15
CA GLU A 312 16.36 -13.63 -5.76
C GLU A 312 15.40 -14.71 -6.29
N ARG A 313 14.21 -14.88 -5.70
CA ARG A 313 13.20 -15.83 -6.21
C ARG A 313 12.59 -15.40 -7.54
N LYS A 314 12.35 -14.10 -7.76
CA LYS A 314 11.81 -13.59 -9.04
C LYS A 314 12.93 -13.28 -10.04
N ALA A 315 13.99 -12.65 -9.56
CA ALA A 315 15.13 -12.18 -10.34
C ALA A 315 16.42 -12.88 -9.89
N PRO A 316 16.58 -14.18 -10.18
CA PRO A 316 17.78 -14.92 -9.80
C PRO A 316 19.01 -14.30 -10.48
N PRO A 317 20.18 -14.31 -9.81
CA PRO A 317 21.41 -13.83 -10.41
C PRO A 317 21.72 -14.63 -11.68
N SER A 318 22.19 -13.94 -12.72
CA SER A 318 22.62 -14.56 -13.96
C SER A 318 23.70 -15.60 -13.66
N ARG A 319 23.42 -16.87 -14.01
CA ARG A 319 24.44 -17.92 -13.93
C ARG A 319 25.60 -17.57 -14.89
N PRO A 320 26.86 -17.73 -14.45
CA PRO A 320 28.02 -17.62 -15.33
C PRO A 320 28.08 -18.77 -16.34
#